data_AF-A0A933FS61-F1
#
_entry.id   AF-A0A933FS61-F1
#
_cell.length_a   1.000
_cell.length_b   1.000
_cell.length_c   1.000
_cell.angle_alpha   90.00
_cell.angle_beta   90.00
_cell.angle_gamma   90.00
#
_symmetry.space_group_name_H-M   'P 1'
#
loop_
_entity.id
_entity.type
_entity.pdbx_description
1 polymer ?
#
loop_
_entity_poly.entity_id
_entity_poly.type
_entity_poly.pdbx_seq_one_letter_code
_entity_poly.pdbx_strand_id
1 'polypeptide(L)'
;MAGTWGLVIERKRKPEENEEFIWFCEKCDAELLRRMIGQGDIGTAVTIIYEAFNADPALRTCQSCGYVFPTAPMAERLGFLQSPKKV
;
A
#
# COMPACT_ATOMS: atom_id res chain seq x y z
N MET A 1 -17.56 0.88 11.59
CA MET A 1 -18.71 1.04 10.66
C MET A 1 -18.80 -0.23 9.83
N ALA A 2 -19.97 -0.87 9.77
CA ALA A 2 -20.21 -2.05 8.95
C ALA A 2 -21.43 -1.78 8.05
N GLY A 3 -21.46 -2.38 6.86
CA GLY A 3 -22.60 -2.25 5.92
C GLY A 3 -22.51 -1.09 4.92
N THR A 4 -21.33 -0.53 4.70
CA THR A 4 -21.09 0.48 3.65
C THR A 4 -20.68 -0.17 2.34
N TRP A 5 -21.10 0.42 1.22
CA TRP A 5 -20.68 0.00 -0.13
C TRP A 5 -19.71 1.03 -0.71
N GLY A 6 -18.62 0.55 -1.28
CA GLY A 6 -17.66 1.36 -2.04
C GLY A 6 -17.50 0.79 -3.45
N LEU A 7 -17.62 1.63 -4.47
CA LEU A 7 -17.34 1.29 -5.87
C LEU A 7 -16.10 2.06 -6.31
N VAL A 8 -15.11 1.33 -6.81
CA VAL A 8 -13.87 1.89 -7.35
C VAL A 8 -13.74 1.42 -8.80
N ILE A 9 -13.54 2.36 -9.72
CA ILE A 9 -13.27 2.07 -11.13
C ILE A 9 -11.95 2.74 -11.49
N GLU A 10 -10.96 1.93 -11.87
CA GLU A 10 -9.66 2.40 -12.32
C GLU A 10 -9.43 1.99 -13.78
N ARG A 11 -8.75 2.83 -14.54
CA ARG A 11 -8.27 2.45 -15.87
C ARG A 11 -6.95 1.69 -15.75
N LYS A 12 -6.68 0.81 -16.71
CA LYS A 12 -5.32 0.30 -16.88
C LYS A 12 -4.38 1.47 -17.20
N ARG A 13 -3.25 1.52 -16.50
CA ARG A 13 -2.19 2.49 -16.76
C ARG A 13 -1.61 2.22 -18.16
N LYS A 14 -0.94 3.19 -18.76
CA LYS A 14 -0.09 3.01 -19.95
C LYS A 14 1.33 2.64 -19.52
N PRO A 15 2.17 2.06 -20.40
CA PRO A 15 3.52 1.64 -20.05
C PRO A 15 4.42 2.74 -19.48
N GLU A 16 4.20 3.98 -19.89
CA GLU A 16 4.92 5.16 -19.42
C GLU A 16 4.43 5.74 -18.09
N GLU A 17 3.34 5.19 -17.54
CA GLU A 17 2.73 5.68 -16.30
C GLU A 17 3.15 4.83 -15.11
N ASN A 18 3.82 5.47 -14.15
CA ASN A 18 4.21 4.85 -12.89
C ASN A 18 3.15 5.06 -11.80
N GLU A 19 3.10 4.12 -10.86
CA GLU A 19 2.34 4.26 -9.62
C GLU A 19 3.32 4.46 -8.46
N GLU A 20 2.95 5.28 -7.48
CA GLU A 20 3.76 5.50 -6.29
C GLU A 20 2.93 5.29 -5.02
N PHE A 21 3.55 4.62 -4.06
CA PHE A 21 3.08 4.51 -2.68
C PHE A 21 3.95 5.41 -1.82
N ILE A 22 3.31 6.36 -1.14
CA ILE A 22 4.00 7.34 -0.31
C ILE A 22 3.37 7.34 1.07
N TRP A 23 4.21 7.23 2.10
CA TRP A 23 3.84 7.50 3.48
C TRP A 23 4.39 8.85 3.90
N PHE A 24 3.54 9.62 4.59
CA PHE A 24 3.94 10.85 5.27
C PHE A 24 3.92 10.62 6.78
N CYS A 25 4.81 11.30 7.49
CA CYS A 25 4.86 11.23 8.93
C CYS A 25 3.64 11.89 9.57
N GLU A 26 2.90 11.17 10.42
CA GLU A 26 1.70 11.71 11.10
C GLU A 26 1.99 12.82 12.13
N LYS A 27 3.28 13.11 12.41
CA LYS A 27 3.68 14.16 13.36
C LYS A 27 4.21 15.44 12.73
N CYS A 28 4.86 15.35 11.57
CA CYS A 28 5.52 16.51 10.96
C CYS A 28 5.34 16.62 9.45
N ASP A 29 4.51 15.76 8.85
CA ASP A 29 4.19 15.72 7.41
C ASP A 29 5.39 15.52 6.46
N ALA A 30 6.59 15.24 7.00
CA ALA A 30 7.73 14.86 6.19
C ALA A 30 7.47 13.53 5.46
N GLU A 31 7.93 13.42 4.22
CA GLU A 31 7.93 12.14 3.49
C GLU A 31 8.74 11.12 4.29
N LEU A 32 8.11 9.99 4.57
CA LEU A 32 8.66 8.91 5.37
C LEU A 32 9.20 7.79 4.47
N LEU A 33 8.40 7.41 3.48
CA LEU A 33 8.76 6.37 2.52
C LEU A 33 8.08 6.62 1.18
N ARG A 34 8.82 6.45 0.09
CA ARG A 34 8.28 6.37 -1.27
C ARG A 34 8.69 5.06 -1.93
N ARG A 35 7.75 4.44 -2.65
CA ARG A 35 7.97 3.26 -3.49
C ARG A 35 7.29 3.45 -4.82
N MET A 36 8.06 3.39 -5.89
CA MET A 36 7.53 3.37 -7.25
C MET A 36 7.26 1.92 -7.67
N ILE A 37 6.10 1.67 -8.25
CA ILE A 37 5.68 0.38 -8.77
C ILE A 37 5.47 0.51 -10.28
N GLY A 38 5.98 -0.47 -11.02
CA GLY A 38 5.67 -0.62 -12.44
C GLY A 38 4.25 -1.15 -12.68
N GLN A 39 3.84 -1.17 -13.95
CA GLN A 39 2.58 -1.79 -14.34
C GLN A 39 2.48 -3.25 -13.90
N GLY A 40 1.34 -3.65 -13.34
CA GLY A 40 1.11 -5.04 -12.92
C GLY A 40 -0.13 -5.23 -12.07
N ASP A 41 -0.14 -6.30 -11.29
CA ASP A 41 -1.17 -6.59 -10.28
C ASP A 41 -0.95 -5.71 -9.03
N ILE A 42 -1.74 -4.64 -8.95
CA ILE A 42 -1.69 -3.66 -7.85
C ILE A 42 -2.02 -4.32 -6.51
N GLY A 43 -2.94 -5.29 -6.46
CA GLY A 43 -3.32 -5.94 -5.20
C GLY A 43 -2.17 -6.74 -4.59
N THR A 44 -1.45 -7.49 -5.43
CA THR A 44 -0.22 -8.18 -5.03
C THR A 44 0.86 -7.18 -4.61
N ALA A 45 1.02 -6.09 -5.35
CA ALA A 45 2.04 -5.09 -5.06
C ALA A 45 1.81 -4.36 -3.72
N VAL A 46 0.56 -4.00 -3.40
CA VAL A 46 0.17 -3.43 -2.10
C VAL A 46 0.56 -4.37 -0.95
N THR A 47 0.24 -5.66 -1.09
CA THR A 47 0.53 -6.66 -0.05
C THR A 47 2.04 -6.73 0.23
N ILE A 48 2.85 -6.87 -0.81
CA ILE A 48 4.32 -6.96 -0.69
C ILE A 48 4.90 -5.70 -0.04
N ILE A 49 4.43 -4.52 -0.43
CA ILE A 49 4.94 -3.26 0.13
C ILE A 49 4.56 -3.13 1.60
N TYR A 50 3.33 -3.49 1.97
CA TYR A 50 2.88 -3.42 3.35
C TYR A 50 3.62 -4.42 4.23
N GLU A 51 3.90 -5.64 3.74
CA GLU A 51 4.74 -6.62 4.44
C GLU A 51 6.14 -6.06 4.70
N ALA A 52 6.79 -5.52 3.66
CA ALA A 52 8.12 -4.92 3.79
C ALA A 52 8.13 -3.75 4.77
N PHE A 53 7.13 -2.86 4.68
CA PHE A 53 6.97 -1.72 5.59
C PHE A 53 6.78 -2.17 7.05
N ASN A 54 5.94 -3.19 7.27
CA ASN A 54 5.64 -3.69 8.61
C ASN A 54 6.81 -4.46 9.24
N ALA A 55 7.57 -5.19 8.43
CA ALA A 55 8.69 -6.01 8.87
C ALA A 55 9.91 -5.21 9.37
N ASP A 56 10.11 -3.98 8.88
CA ASP A 56 11.28 -3.16 9.21
C ASP A 56 10.90 -1.85 9.94
N PRO A 57 11.15 -1.73 11.25
CA PRO A 57 10.95 -0.49 12.00
C PRO A 57 11.73 0.71 11.45
N ALA A 58 12.89 0.49 10.81
CA ALA A 58 13.67 1.58 10.24
C ALA A 58 12.93 2.23 9.05
N LEU A 59 12.26 1.42 8.21
CA LEU A 59 11.39 1.92 7.13
C LEU A 59 10.18 2.69 7.66
N ARG A 60 9.77 2.44 8.91
CA ARG A 60 8.66 3.14 9.58
C ARG A 60 9.12 4.34 10.41
N THR A 61 10.43 4.58 10.52
CA THR A 61 10.95 5.66 11.36
C THR A 61 11.18 6.90 10.52
N CYS A 62 10.45 7.97 10.85
CA CYS A 62 10.63 9.28 10.24
C CYS A 62 12.03 9.84 10.56
N GLN A 63 12.80 10.12 9.52
CA GLN A 63 14.16 10.67 9.65
C GLN A 63 14.18 12.13 10.15
N SER A 64 13.05 12.85 10.02
CA SER A 64 12.97 14.26 10.43
C SER A 64 12.68 14.45 11.93
N CYS A 65 11.85 13.60 12.54
CA CYS A 65 11.42 13.78 13.93
C CYS A 65 11.55 12.53 14.81
N GLY A 66 12.02 11.40 14.27
CA GLY A 66 12.17 10.14 15.00
C GLY A 66 10.86 9.41 15.31
N TYR A 67 9.71 9.91 14.83
CA TYR A 67 8.43 9.21 14.99
C TYR A 67 8.44 7.87 14.27
N VAL A 68 8.04 6.81 14.96
CA VAL A 68 7.87 5.48 14.38
C VAL A 68 6.41 5.29 14.01
N PHE A 69 6.12 5.25 12.70
CA PHE A 69 4.80 5.01 12.15
C PHE A 69 4.29 3.62 12.59
N PRO A 70 3.00 3.46 12.95
CA PRO A 70 2.41 2.16 13.25
C PRO A 70 2.52 1.18 12.07
N THR A 71 2.14 -0.07 12.24
CA THR A 71 2.08 -0.99 11.09
C THR A 71 0.92 -0.60 10.17
N ALA A 72 1.14 -0.64 8.86
CA ALA A 72 0.09 -0.52 7.86
C ALA A 72 -0.89 -1.70 7.99
N PRO A 73 -2.20 -1.48 7.77
CA PRO A 73 -3.19 -2.54 7.87
C PRO A 73 -2.99 -3.57 6.76
N MET A 74 -2.78 -4.83 7.13
CA MET A 74 -2.71 -5.92 6.16
C MET A 74 -4.07 -6.11 5.50
N ALA A 75 -4.08 -6.15 4.16
CA ALA A 75 -5.29 -6.44 3.39
C ALA A 75 -5.62 -7.95 3.46
N GLU A 76 -5.88 -8.49 4.65
CA GLU A 76 -6.26 -9.91 4.83
C GLU A 76 -7.59 -10.27 4.14
N ARG A 77 -8.35 -9.27 3.68
CA ARG A 77 -9.59 -9.44 2.92
C ARG A 77 -9.56 -8.68 1.59
N LEU A 78 -8.73 -9.14 0.68
CA LEU A 78 -9.02 -9.08 -0.76
C LEU A 78 -9.56 -10.43 -1.27
N GLY A 79 -10.21 -11.21 -0.40
CA GLY A 79 -10.76 -12.53 -0.75
C GLY A 79 -11.79 -12.53 -1.88
N PHE A 80 -12.34 -11.36 -2.25
CA PHE A 80 -13.23 -11.17 -3.40
C PHE A 80 -12.50 -11.02 -4.74
N LEU A 81 -11.17 -10.83 -4.74
CA LEU A 81 -10.33 -10.86 -5.96
C LEU A 81 -9.75 -12.26 -6.24
N GLN A 82 -10.02 -13.26 -5.40
CA GLN A 82 -9.65 -14.63 -5.73
C GLN A 82 -10.50 -15.08 -6.92
N SER A 83 -9.86 -15.12 -8.09
CA SER A 83 -10.42 -15.81 -9.26
C SER A 83 -10.79 -17.24 -8.84
N PRO A 84 -11.96 -17.76 -9.24
CA PRO A 84 -12.31 -19.13 -8.92
C PRO A 84 -11.18 -20.04 -9.40
N LYS A 85 -10.64 -20.86 -8.50
CA LYS A 85 -9.71 -21.94 -8.86
C LYS A 85 -10.39 -22.73 -9.96
N LYS A 86 -9.82 -22.74 -11.17
CA LYS A 86 -10.22 -23.67 -12.22
C LYS A 86 -9.99 -25.08 -11.66
N VAL A 87 -11.09 -25.78 -11.37
CA VAL A 87 -11.12 -27.23 -11.23
C VAL A 87 -11.05 -27.83 -12.63
#